data_AF-A0A935A6M2-F1
#
_entry.id   AF-A0A935A6M2-F1
#
_cell.length_a   1.000
_cell.length_b   1.000
_cell.length_c   1.000
_cell.angle_alpha   90.00
_cell.angle_beta   90.00
_cell.angle_gamma   90.00
#
_symmetry.space_group_name_H-M   'P 1'
#
loop_
_entity.id
_entity.type
_entity.pdbx_description
1 polymer ?
#
loop_
_entity_poly.entity_id
_entity_poly.type
_entity_poly.pdbx_seq_one_letter_code
_entity_poly.pdbx_strand_id
1 'polypeptide(L)'
;MNERVARLHRLRWHCRRALLELDLVFLRYWQRVGDDLDAGDEAALALLLEMEDHDLWELVSGRRETADPQLSGLVEQLRQV
;
A
#
# COMPACT_ATOMS: atom_id res chain seq x y z
N MET A 1 1.78 -7.20 -24.72
CA MET A 1 2.41 -7.96 -23.62
C MET A 1 2.13 -7.17 -22.34
N ASN A 2 1.46 -7.74 -21.35
CA ASN A 2 0.76 -7.00 -20.28
C ASN A 2 1.69 -6.22 -19.32
N GLU A 3 2.08 -5.00 -19.70
CA GLU A 3 2.88 -4.08 -18.87
C GLU A 3 2.23 -3.80 -17.51
N ARG A 4 0.89 -3.75 -17.46
CA ARG A 4 0.11 -3.60 -16.22
C ARG A 4 0.35 -4.76 -15.25
N VAL A 5 0.30 -6.00 -15.72
CA VAL A 5 0.52 -7.19 -14.88
C VAL A 5 1.94 -7.16 -14.31
N ALA A 6 2.94 -6.84 -15.12
CA ALA A 6 4.32 -6.69 -14.65
C ALA A 6 4.47 -5.59 -13.60
N ARG A 7 3.74 -4.48 -13.72
CA ARG A 7 3.75 -3.37 -12.75
C ARG A 7 3.10 -3.77 -11.42
N LEU A 8 1.95 -4.44 -11.45
CA LEU A 8 1.29 -4.97 -10.27
C LEU A 8 2.16 -5.99 -9.52
N HIS A 9 2.83 -6.89 -10.24
CA HIS A 9 3.78 -7.82 -9.63
C HIS A 9 4.95 -7.11 -8.92
N ARG A 10 5.47 -6.01 -9.50
CA ARG A 10 6.51 -5.21 -8.86
C ARG A 10 6.00 -4.53 -7.58
N LEU A 11 4.82 -3.92 -7.63
CA LEU A 11 4.21 -3.28 -6.45
C LEU A 11 3.98 -4.30 -5.34
N ARG A 12 3.42 -5.46 -5.67
CA ARG A 12 3.21 -6.55 -4.71
C ARG A 12 4.52 -7.03 -4.10
N TRP A 13 5.60 -7.06 -4.87
CA TRP A 13 6.92 -7.43 -4.37
C TRP A 13 7.49 -6.36 -3.42
N HIS A 14 7.32 -5.07 -3.73
CA HIS A 14 7.74 -3.95 -2.87
C HIS A 14 6.95 -3.83 -1.56
N CYS A 15 5.78 -4.49 -1.45
CA CYS A 15 5.02 -4.57 -0.21
C CYS A 15 5.66 -5.49 0.85
N ARG A 16 6.73 -6.23 0.53
CA ARG A 16 7.46 -7.07 1.48
C ARG A 16 8.42 -6.19 2.29
N ARG A 17 8.15 -6.02 3.58
CA ARG A 17 8.84 -5.12 4.50
C ARG A 17 9.53 -5.88 5.62
N ALA A 18 10.44 -5.21 6.33
CA ALA A 18 11.13 -5.82 7.47
C ALA A 18 10.22 -5.88 8.71
N LEU A 19 9.26 -4.97 8.80
CA LEU A 19 8.29 -4.88 9.89
C LEU A 19 7.12 -5.85 9.64
N LEU A 20 6.94 -6.81 10.55
CA LEU A 20 5.91 -7.86 10.44
C LEU A 20 4.50 -7.28 10.33
N GLU A 21 4.24 -6.20 11.05
CA GLU A 21 2.95 -5.54 11.07
C GLU A 21 2.58 -4.98 9.69
N LEU A 22 3.54 -4.37 9.00
CA LEU A 22 3.33 -3.89 7.62
C LEU A 22 3.14 -5.06 6.65
N ASP A 23 3.94 -6.12 6.80
CA ASP A 23 3.80 -7.33 5.99
C ASP A 23 2.39 -7.94 6.11
N LEU A 24 1.85 -8.01 7.33
CA LEU A 24 0.50 -8.52 7.57
C LEU A 24 -0.59 -7.61 6.97
N VAL A 25 -0.45 -6.29 7.14
CA VAL A 25 -1.39 -5.32 6.57
C VAL A 25 -1.42 -5.45 5.05
N PHE A 26 -0.26 -5.43 4.39
CA PHE A 26 -0.20 -5.56 2.94
C PHE A 26 -0.71 -6.92 2.45
N LEU A 27 -0.42 -8.00 3.18
CA LEU A 27 -0.93 -9.32 2.83
C LEU A 27 -2.46 -9.35 2.81
N ARG A 28 -3.12 -8.81 3.85
CA ARG A 28 -4.59 -8.76 3.93
C ARG A 28 -5.18 -7.81 2.90
N TYR A 29 -4.54 -6.66 2.68
CA TYR A 29 -4.92 -5.72 1.64
C TYR A 29 -4.94 -6.38 0.25
N TRP A 30 -3.87 -7.09 -0.12
CA TRP A 30 -3.80 -7.80 -1.40
C TRP A 30 -4.77 -8.98 -1.50
N GLN A 31 -5.14 -9.61 -0.38
CA GLN A 31 -6.20 -10.63 -0.36
C GLN A 31 -7.58 -10.03 -0.61
N ARG A 32 -7.82 -8.79 -0.17
CA ARG A 32 -9.09 -8.08 -0.35
C ARG A 32 -9.23 -7.48 -1.75
N VAL A 33 -8.20 -6.81 -2.26
CA VAL A 33 -8.24 -6.13 -3.56
C VAL A 33 -8.01 -7.09 -4.73
N GLY A 34 -7.15 -8.10 -4.55
CA GLY A 34 -6.79 -9.02 -5.62
C GLY A 34 -6.10 -8.30 -6.79
N ASP A 35 -6.58 -8.56 -8.01
CA ASP A 35 -6.07 -7.95 -9.25
C ASP A 35 -6.88 -6.72 -9.70
N ASP A 36 -7.91 -6.34 -8.94
CA ASP A 36 -8.81 -5.23 -9.26
C ASP A 36 -8.37 -3.93 -8.58
N LEU A 37 -7.08 -3.61 -8.73
CA LEU A 37 -6.52 -2.34 -8.26
C LEU A 37 -6.73 -1.28 -9.34
N ASP A 38 -7.38 -0.17 -8.97
CA ASP A 38 -7.56 0.95 -9.88
C ASP A 38 -6.26 1.74 -10.08
N ALA A 39 -6.22 2.61 -11.08
CA ALA A 39 -5.01 3.37 -11.40
C ALA A 39 -4.65 4.43 -10.33
N GLY A 40 -5.62 4.88 -9.53
CA GLY A 40 -5.41 5.85 -8.46
C GLY A 40 -4.76 5.20 -7.25
N ASP A 41 -5.32 4.08 -6.79
CA ASP A 41 -4.78 3.26 -5.71
C ASP A 41 -3.40 2.69 -6.10
N GLU A 42 -3.19 2.34 -7.37
CA GLU A 42 -1.87 1.92 -7.85
C GLU A 42 -0.81 3.04 -7.72
N ALA A 43 -1.17 4.28 -8.04
CA ALA A 43 -0.28 5.43 -7.90
C ALA A 43 -0.04 5.80 -6.43
N ALA A 44 -1.09 5.79 -5.61
CA ALA A 44 -0.99 6.03 -4.18
C ALA A 44 -0.13 4.97 -3.48
N LEU A 45 -0.27 3.70 -3.89
CA LEU A 45 0.53 2.61 -3.35
C LEU A 45 2.00 2.76 -3.74
N ALA A 46 2.29 3.15 -4.98
CA ALA A 46 3.66 3.43 -5.40
C ALA A 46 4.31 4.51 -4.52
N LEU A 47 3.60 5.61 -4.26
CA LEU A 47 4.07 6.70 -3.38
C LEU A 47 4.26 6.24 -1.92
N LEU A 48 3.32 5.49 -1.36
CA LEU A 48 3.46 4.94 0.00
C LEU A 48 4.66 4.00 0.10
N LEU A 49 4.95 3.21 -0.94
CA LEU A 49 6.04 2.27 -0.94
C LEU A 49 7.42 2.93 -1.11
N GLU A 50 7.48 4.22 -1.47
CA GLU A 50 8.74 4.99 -1.42
C GLU A 50 9.12 5.42 0.01
N MET A 51 8.19 5.30 0.97
CA MET A 51 8.42 5.67 2.36
C MET A 51 9.21 4.60 3.13
N GLU A 52 9.92 5.04 4.17
CA GLU A 52 10.57 4.14 5.12
C GLU A 52 9.53 3.40 5.98
N ASP A 53 9.89 2.20 6.44
CA ASP A 53 8.98 1.30 7.17
C ASP A 53 8.39 1.97 8.43
N HIS A 54 9.16 2.79 9.15
CA HIS A 54 8.68 3.46 10.35
C HIS A 54 7.63 4.54 10.02
N ASP A 55 7.91 5.40 9.04
CA ASP A 55 6.98 6.46 8.63
C ASP A 55 5.68 5.87 8.07
N LEU A 56 5.81 4.82 7.26
CA LEU A 56 4.67 4.09 6.72
C LEU A 56 3.82 3.47 7.84
N TRP A 57 4.47 2.88 8.84
CA TRP A 57 3.79 2.33 10.00
C TRP A 57 3.06 3.41 10.82
N GLU A 58 3.63 4.60 11.00
CA GLU A 58 2.94 5.69 11.69
C GLU A 58 1.62 6.09 11.00
N LEU A 59 1.61 6.12 9.66
CA LEU A 59 0.40 6.39 8.88
C LEU A 59 -0.63 5.26 9.00
N VAL A 60 -0.21 4.02 8.78
CA VAL A 60 -1.08 2.83 8.81
C VAL A 60 -1.61 2.54 10.21
N SER A 61 -0.83 2.81 11.26
CA SER A 61 -1.26 2.64 12.66
C SER A 61 -2.12 3.79 13.18
N GLY A 62 -2.33 4.86 12.41
CA GLY A 62 -3.11 6.04 12.84
C GLY A 62 -2.39 6.93 13.84
N ARG A 63 -1.08 6.76 14.03
CA ARG A 63 -0.25 7.64 14.88
C ARG A 63 0.02 8.98 14.19
N ARG A 64 0.01 8.98 12.87
CA ARG A 64 0.19 10.15 12.01
C ARG A 64 -0.90 10.17 10.95
N GLU A 65 -1.35 11.37 10.63
CA GLU A 65 -2.25 11.60 9.50
C GLU A 65 -1.46 12.06 8.28
N THR A 66 -1.96 11.69 7.10
CA THR A 66 -1.46 12.22 5.82
C THR A 66 -2.35 13.37 5.37
N ALA A 67 -1.74 14.48 4.96
CA ALA A 67 -2.45 15.60 4.34
C ALA A 67 -2.65 15.41 2.83
N ASP A 68 -2.03 14.37 2.24
CA ASP A 68 -2.14 14.07 0.83
C ASP A 68 -3.47 13.34 0.54
N PRO A 69 -4.40 13.96 -0.22
CA PRO A 69 -5.67 13.32 -0.57
C PRO A 69 -5.49 12.02 -1.37
N GLN A 70 -4.39 11.90 -2.14
CA GLN A 70 -4.10 10.70 -2.93
C GLN A 70 -3.74 9.53 -2.01
N LEU A 71 -3.04 9.79 -0.92
CA LEU A 71 -2.67 8.75 0.05
C LEU A 71 -3.77 8.48 1.06
N SER A 72 -4.56 9.49 1.42
CA SER A 72 -5.57 9.38 2.48
C SER A 72 -6.57 8.24 2.24
N GLY A 73 -7.06 8.08 1.01
CA GLY A 73 -7.99 6.99 0.66
C GLY A 73 -7.37 5.61 0.87
N LEU A 74 -6.16 5.40 0.34
CA LEU A 74 -5.46 4.13 0.45
C LEU A 74 -5.00 3.82 1.89
N VAL A 75 -4.51 4.81 2.62
CA VAL A 75 -4.15 4.65 4.04
C VAL A 75 -5.36 4.22 4.86
N GLU A 76 -6.53 4.81 4.61
CA GLU A 76 -7.76 4.38 5.27
C GLU A 76 -8.15 2.95 4.88
N GLN A 77 -8.03 2.57 3.60
CA GLN A 77 -8.25 1.17 3.20
C GLN A 77 -7.30 0.21 3.93
N LEU A 78 -6.01 0.56 4.06
CA LEU A 78 -5.01 -0.25 4.77
C LEU A 78 -5.28 -0.35 6.28
N ARG A 79 -5.94 0.64 6.88
CA ARG A 79 -6.37 0.60 8.30
C ARG A 79 -7.54 -0.37 8.54
N GLN A 80 -8.32 -0.69 7.51
CA GLN A 80 -9.54 -1.49 7.60
C GLN A 80 -9.35 -2.99 7.28
N VAL A 81 -8.10 -3.45 7.14
CA VAL A 81 -7.76 -4.84 6.74
C VAL A 81 -7.36 -5.77 7.89
#